data_AF-A0A9E1URK4-F1
#
_entry.id   AF-A0A9E1URK4-F1
#
_cell.length_a   1.000
_cell.length_b   1.000
_cell.length_c   1.000
_cell.angle_alpha   90.00
_cell.angle_beta   90.00
_cell.angle_gamma   90.00
#
_symmetry.space_group_name_H-M   'P 1'
#
loop_
_entity.id
_entity.type
_entity.pdbx_description
1 polymer ?
#
loop_
_entity_poly.entity_id
_entity_poly.type
_entity_poly.pdbx_seq_one_letter_code
_entity_poly.pdbx_strand_id
1 'polypeptide(L)'
;GDPPLPLLRNETVIEAPVGQDTLTKRYTEEALQFIRKHKTQPFFLYLPHSMVHNPVHASDAFRGKSANGRYGDAVEEIDWSTGQILHELRELGLAEHTMVVFTSDNGAHSRFGGSNLPLSGYKGSTMEGGMREPCLVWWPGHVPAGTVCGELCITMDLLPTFARLADAKLSGSRLDGRDIWDLMRGAANAKTPHEAFYYYRGRNLEAVRSGRWKLHLPRKTRKGKVVPAKLFDLQEDIAEKRDLAAAQPEQVKRLLALAERARTDLGDGQQQGDGQRSAALVVTPAPLLLPGAKWPPEEKLVFRLKPSQEVSGKAAPNVGKRPFTVEAHLVATGDGVVLAHGGLKVGYALIVQNGCPAFVVRRDWEEIATIEAEQPLPEGTCQVRAELQANGKVVLSVDGQPVAKGKVKGLLPGQPAEPCSVGKDAKMRVGDYPETFAFQGRIQYVEIKLDKR
;
A
#
# COMPACT_ATOMS: atom_id res chain seq x y z
N GLY A 1 -4.50 6.21 12.04
CA GLY A 1 -3.77 5.16 11.30
C GLY A 1 -4.65 4.68 10.16
N ASP A 2 -4.21 3.73 9.36
CA ASP A 2 -5.07 3.07 8.37
C ASP A 2 -5.79 1.87 9.00
N PRO A 3 -7.03 1.55 8.57
CA PRO A 3 -7.71 0.33 8.98
C PRO A 3 -6.88 -0.91 8.58
N PRO A 4 -7.04 -2.05 9.29
CA PRO A 4 -6.40 -3.30 8.89
C PRO A 4 -6.86 -3.71 7.48
N LEU A 5 -5.94 -4.19 6.63
CA LEU A 5 -6.25 -4.61 5.26
C LEU A 5 -7.29 -5.75 5.26
N PRO A 6 -8.51 -5.54 4.75
CA PRO A 6 -9.54 -6.55 4.80
C PRO A 6 -9.44 -7.53 3.63
N LEU A 7 -9.75 -8.80 3.89
CA LEU A 7 -10.19 -9.74 2.86
C LEU A 7 -11.70 -9.93 2.97
N LEU A 8 -12.36 -9.93 1.81
CA LEU A 8 -13.81 -9.98 1.73
C LEU A 8 -14.32 -11.30 1.12
N ARG A 9 -15.50 -11.72 1.61
CA ARG A 9 -16.41 -12.59 0.89
C ARG A 9 -17.69 -11.82 0.62
N ASN A 10 -17.98 -11.58 -0.65
CA ASN A 10 -19.03 -10.66 -1.08
C ASN A 10 -18.81 -9.29 -0.40
N GLU A 11 -19.71 -8.87 0.48
CA GLU A 11 -19.64 -7.59 1.20
C GLU A 11 -19.16 -7.73 2.65
N THR A 12 -18.84 -8.95 3.10
CA THR A 12 -18.43 -9.22 4.48
C THR A 12 -16.92 -9.36 4.59
N VAL A 13 -16.31 -8.64 5.53
CA VAL A 13 -14.90 -8.85 5.89
C VAL A 13 -14.77 -10.15 6.66
N ILE A 14 -13.96 -11.07 6.14
CA ILE A 14 -13.73 -12.40 6.74
C ILE A 14 -12.39 -12.49 7.46
N GLU A 15 -11.45 -11.57 7.18
CA GLU A 15 -10.12 -11.53 7.79
C GLU A 15 -9.56 -10.10 7.69
N ALA A 16 -9.03 -9.55 8.79
CA ALA A 16 -8.37 -8.24 8.80
C ALA A 16 -7.42 -8.09 10.03
N PRO A 17 -6.12 -7.80 9.84
CA PRO A 17 -5.41 -7.71 8.57
C PRO A 17 -5.24 -9.08 7.93
N VAL A 18 -5.47 -9.18 6.63
CA VAL A 18 -5.19 -10.42 5.89
C VAL A 18 -3.70 -10.68 5.74
N GLY A 19 -3.29 -11.94 5.86
CA GLY A 19 -1.94 -12.37 5.52
C GLY A 19 -1.67 -12.27 4.01
N GLN A 20 -1.06 -11.18 3.56
CA GLN A 20 -0.86 -10.88 2.13
C GLN A 20 -0.05 -11.94 1.37
N ASP A 21 0.85 -12.65 2.04
CA ASP A 21 1.63 -13.76 1.48
C ASP A 21 0.76 -14.94 1.01
N THR A 22 -0.51 -14.99 1.43
CA THR A 22 -1.44 -16.07 1.09
C THR A 22 -2.38 -15.72 -0.07
N LEU A 23 -2.44 -14.45 -0.48
CA LEU A 23 -3.52 -13.95 -1.34
C LEU A 23 -3.50 -14.56 -2.73
N THR A 24 -2.33 -14.66 -3.38
CA THR A 24 -2.25 -15.21 -4.74
C THR A 24 -2.78 -16.64 -4.78
N LYS A 25 -2.26 -17.51 -3.91
CA LYS A 25 -2.72 -18.90 -3.78
C LYS A 25 -4.21 -19.00 -3.46
N ARG A 26 -4.74 -18.22 -2.52
CA ARG A 26 -6.17 -18.23 -2.17
C ARG A 26 -7.04 -17.81 -3.36
N TYR A 27 -6.62 -16.79 -4.10
CA TYR A 27 -7.31 -16.36 -5.31
C TYR A 27 -7.30 -17.45 -6.39
N THR A 28 -6.17 -18.15 -6.56
CA THR A 28 -6.08 -19.33 -7.44
C THR A 28 -7.05 -20.42 -7.03
N GLU A 29 -7.05 -20.82 -5.74
CA GLU A 29 -7.92 -21.89 -5.23
C GLU A 29 -9.40 -21.56 -5.40
N GLU A 30 -9.79 -20.31 -5.12
CA GLU A 30 -11.16 -19.81 -5.34
C GLU A 30 -11.56 -19.84 -6.82
N ALA A 31 -10.65 -19.45 -7.73
CA ALA A 31 -10.87 -19.52 -9.17
C ALA A 31 -11.08 -20.96 -9.65
N LEU A 32 -10.25 -21.90 -9.20
CA LEU A 32 -10.38 -23.32 -9.55
C LEU A 32 -11.70 -23.91 -9.02
N GLN A 33 -12.07 -23.60 -7.78
CA GLN A 33 -13.34 -24.02 -7.20
C GLN A 33 -14.53 -23.47 -7.98
N PHE A 34 -14.48 -22.19 -8.36
CA PHE A 34 -15.51 -21.56 -9.19
C PHE A 34 -15.66 -22.27 -10.53
N ILE A 35 -14.56 -22.50 -11.26
CA ILE A 35 -14.58 -23.19 -12.56
C ILE A 35 -15.19 -24.59 -12.42
N ARG A 36 -14.75 -25.40 -11.44
CA ARG A 36 -15.29 -26.74 -11.19
C ARG A 36 -16.79 -26.72 -10.91
N LYS A 37 -17.25 -25.76 -10.10
CA LYS A 37 -18.66 -25.60 -9.73
C LYS A 37 -19.52 -25.22 -10.93
N HIS A 38 -18.98 -24.44 -11.86
CA HIS A 38 -19.73 -23.90 -13.00
C HIS A 38 -19.45 -24.63 -14.33
N LYS A 39 -18.73 -25.75 -14.33
CA LYS A 39 -18.30 -26.46 -15.55
C LYS A 39 -19.41 -26.88 -16.53
N THR A 40 -20.68 -26.92 -16.11
CA THR A 40 -21.82 -27.30 -16.96
C THR A 40 -22.62 -26.12 -17.49
N GLN A 41 -22.17 -24.89 -17.25
CA GLN A 41 -22.84 -23.66 -17.69
C GLN A 41 -21.80 -22.59 -18.08
N PRO A 42 -22.14 -21.61 -18.93
CA PRO A 42 -21.27 -20.48 -19.18
C PRO A 42 -20.93 -19.75 -17.88
N PHE A 43 -19.69 -19.26 -17.76
CA PHE A 43 -19.25 -18.48 -16.60
C PHE A 43 -18.41 -17.28 -17.03
N PHE A 44 -18.37 -16.27 -16.17
CA PHE A 44 -17.47 -15.13 -16.27
C PHE A 44 -16.67 -15.03 -14.97
N LEU A 45 -15.34 -15.07 -15.08
CA LEU A 45 -14.43 -14.94 -13.95
C LEU A 45 -13.54 -13.71 -14.16
N TYR A 46 -13.67 -12.73 -13.28
CA TYR A 46 -12.73 -11.62 -13.17
C TYR A 46 -11.80 -11.85 -11.98
N LEU A 47 -10.51 -12.04 -12.25
CA LEU A 47 -9.48 -12.39 -11.26
C LEU A 47 -8.40 -11.30 -11.15
N PRO A 48 -8.67 -10.18 -10.44
CA PRO A 48 -7.68 -9.14 -10.22
C PRO A 48 -6.75 -9.55 -9.07
N HIS A 49 -5.62 -10.19 -9.38
CA HIS A 49 -4.59 -10.44 -8.38
C HIS A 49 -4.14 -9.12 -7.72
N SER A 50 -4.00 -9.13 -6.39
CA SER A 50 -3.51 -7.95 -5.64
C SER A 50 -2.02 -7.76 -5.80
N MET A 51 -1.28 -8.86 -6.00
CA MET A 51 0.10 -8.83 -6.45
C MET A 51 0.12 -8.50 -7.95
N VAL A 52 1.09 -7.77 -8.46
CA VAL A 52 2.38 -7.36 -7.84
C VAL A 52 2.37 -5.96 -7.22
N HIS A 53 1.21 -5.44 -6.80
CA HIS A 53 1.13 -4.13 -6.17
C HIS A 53 1.90 -4.10 -4.84
N ASN A 54 2.47 -2.94 -4.49
CA ASN A 54 3.19 -2.74 -3.24
C ASN A 54 2.24 -2.66 -2.02
N PRO A 55 2.66 -3.14 -0.83
CA PRO A 55 3.89 -3.90 -0.57
C PRO A 55 3.81 -5.27 -1.27
N VAL A 56 4.90 -5.67 -1.93
CA VAL A 56 4.93 -6.93 -2.68
C VAL A 56 5.10 -8.09 -1.71
N HIS A 57 4.29 -9.13 -1.89
CA HIS A 57 4.27 -10.36 -1.11
C HIS A 57 4.26 -11.57 -2.03
N ALA A 58 4.78 -12.69 -1.53
CA ALA A 58 4.78 -13.98 -2.20
C ALA A 58 4.71 -15.07 -1.14
N SER A 59 4.04 -16.18 -1.48
CA SER A 59 3.95 -17.33 -0.57
C SER A 59 5.33 -17.98 -0.36
N ASP A 60 5.45 -18.79 0.69
CA ASP A 60 6.70 -19.49 1.01
C ASP A 60 7.19 -20.40 -0.13
N ALA A 61 6.29 -20.85 -1.01
CA ALA A 61 6.63 -21.65 -2.18
C ALA A 61 7.37 -20.84 -3.26
N PHE A 62 7.34 -19.51 -3.24
CA PHE A 62 7.96 -18.65 -4.25
C PHE A 62 8.97 -17.66 -3.66
N ARG A 63 8.84 -17.35 -2.38
CA ARG A 63 9.70 -16.38 -1.69
C ARG A 63 11.19 -16.71 -1.81
N GLY A 64 11.96 -15.75 -2.31
CA GLY A 64 13.40 -15.81 -2.45
C GLY A 64 13.89 -16.71 -3.60
N LYS A 65 13.02 -17.07 -4.55
CA LYS A 65 13.37 -17.96 -5.66
C LYS A 65 13.70 -17.22 -6.95
N SER A 66 13.09 -16.07 -7.16
CA SER A 66 13.25 -15.32 -8.40
C SER A 66 14.54 -14.51 -8.42
N ALA A 67 15.19 -14.46 -9.60
CA ALA A 67 16.32 -13.59 -9.85
C ALA A 67 15.95 -12.08 -9.77
N ASN A 68 14.67 -11.73 -9.91
CA ASN A 68 14.18 -10.35 -9.77
C ASN A 68 13.66 -10.04 -8.35
N GLY A 69 14.19 -10.76 -7.35
CA GLY A 69 13.84 -10.62 -5.94
C GLY A 69 12.33 -10.76 -5.70
N ARG A 70 11.82 -10.05 -4.68
CA ARG A 70 10.43 -10.22 -4.25
C ARG A 70 9.38 -9.88 -5.31
N TYR A 71 9.69 -8.94 -6.21
CA TYR A 71 8.81 -8.67 -7.36
C TYR A 71 8.73 -9.86 -8.29
N GLY A 72 9.89 -10.44 -8.63
CA GLY A 72 9.96 -11.65 -9.42
C GLY A 72 9.25 -12.84 -8.76
N ASP A 73 9.41 -13.03 -7.44
CA ASP A 73 8.72 -14.11 -6.71
C ASP A 73 7.20 -14.03 -6.89
N ALA A 74 6.65 -12.82 -6.79
CA ALA A 74 5.21 -12.58 -6.95
C ALA A 74 4.76 -12.75 -8.42
N VAL A 75 5.60 -12.37 -9.40
CA VAL A 75 5.32 -12.61 -10.83
C VAL A 75 5.33 -14.11 -11.14
N GLU A 76 6.31 -14.86 -10.65
CA GLU A 76 6.38 -16.31 -10.82
C GLU A 76 5.19 -17.04 -10.17
N GLU A 77 4.69 -16.54 -9.03
CA GLU A 77 3.48 -17.08 -8.40
C GLU A 77 2.21 -16.80 -9.22
N ILE A 78 2.10 -15.63 -9.88
CA ILE A 78 1.00 -15.31 -10.81
C ILE A 78 1.09 -16.15 -12.08
N ASP A 79 2.29 -16.39 -12.60
CA ASP A 79 2.52 -17.29 -13.74
C ASP A 79 2.06 -18.72 -13.40
N TRP A 80 2.48 -19.24 -12.24
CA TRP A 80 1.98 -20.52 -11.72
C TRP A 80 0.46 -20.55 -11.58
N SER A 81 -0.15 -19.52 -10.98
CA SER A 81 -1.60 -19.38 -10.82
C SER A 81 -2.33 -19.48 -12.17
N THR A 82 -1.83 -18.75 -13.17
CA THR A 82 -2.36 -18.78 -14.54
C THR A 82 -2.22 -20.18 -15.14
N GLY A 83 -1.08 -20.82 -14.94
CA GLY A 83 -0.82 -22.21 -15.34
C GLY A 83 -1.82 -23.20 -14.73
N GLN A 84 -2.16 -23.06 -13.44
CA GLN A 84 -3.17 -23.90 -12.78
C GLN A 84 -4.56 -23.74 -13.42
N ILE A 85 -4.97 -22.50 -13.71
CA ILE A 85 -6.27 -22.23 -14.35
C ILE A 85 -6.32 -22.84 -15.75
N LEU A 86 -5.29 -22.63 -16.57
CA LEU A 86 -5.23 -23.20 -17.92
C LEU A 86 -5.18 -24.74 -17.90
N HIS A 87 -4.50 -25.34 -16.93
CA HIS A 87 -4.49 -26.79 -16.74
C HIS A 87 -5.88 -27.30 -16.38
N GLU A 88 -6.55 -26.70 -15.39
CA GLU A 88 -7.90 -27.09 -14.97
C GLU A 88 -8.92 -27.00 -16.12
N LEU A 89 -8.86 -25.94 -16.94
CA LEU A 89 -9.72 -25.81 -18.11
C LEU A 89 -9.52 -26.94 -19.13
N ARG A 90 -8.28 -27.45 -19.29
CA ARG A 90 -8.01 -28.60 -20.16
C ARG A 90 -8.52 -29.90 -19.57
N GLU A 91 -8.24 -30.16 -18.29
CA GLU A 91 -8.67 -31.38 -17.59
C GLU A 91 -10.20 -31.52 -17.57
N LEU A 92 -10.92 -30.40 -17.45
CA LEU A 92 -12.38 -30.38 -17.48
C LEU A 92 -12.98 -30.38 -18.90
N GLY A 93 -12.16 -30.38 -19.96
CA GLY A 93 -12.63 -30.31 -21.35
C GLY A 93 -13.25 -28.96 -21.74
N LEU A 94 -12.90 -27.89 -21.03
CA LEU A 94 -13.46 -26.54 -21.22
C LEU A 94 -12.57 -25.63 -22.09
N ALA A 95 -11.39 -26.10 -22.49
CA ALA A 95 -10.38 -25.30 -23.19
C ALA A 95 -10.92 -24.64 -24.48
N GLU A 96 -11.63 -25.39 -25.32
CA GLU A 96 -12.19 -24.88 -26.58
C GLU A 96 -13.44 -24.00 -26.36
N HIS A 97 -13.99 -23.99 -25.15
CA HIS A 97 -15.19 -23.23 -24.78
C HIS A 97 -14.91 -22.05 -23.84
N THR A 98 -13.63 -21.75 -23.59
CA THR A 98 -13.24 -20.69 -22.64
C THR A 98 -12.22 -19.76 -23.27
N MET A 99 -12.58 -18.47 -23.36
CA MET A 99 -11.61 -17.41 -23.64
C MET A 99 -10.93 -16.97 -22.35
N VAL A 100 -9.60 -16.91 -22.36
CA VAL A 100 -8.78 -16.35 -21.29
C VAL A 100 -8.07 -15.10 -21.80
N VAL A 101 -8.27 -13.97 -21.11
CA VAL A 101 -7.56 -12.71 -21.37
C VAL A 101 -6.67 -12.40 -20.18
N PHE A 102 -5.37 -12.27 -20.43
CA PHE A 102 -4.38 -11.86 -19.43
C PHE A 102 -3.87 -10.47 -19.76
N THR A 103 -3.98 -9.52 -18.83
CA THR A 103 -3.51 -8.14 -19.01
C THR A 103 -3.19 -7.47 -17.67
N SER A 104 -2.67 -6.23 -17.71
CA SER A 104 -2.40 -5.39 -16.54
C SER A 104 -3.38 -4.21 -16.44
N ASP A 105 -3.52 -3.62 -15.26
CA ASP A 105 -4.33 -2.42 -15.02
C ASP A 105 -3.61 -1.11 -15.42
N ASN A 106 -2.29 -1.09 -15.28
CA ASN A 106 -1.38 -0.01 -15.61
C ASN A 106 0.07 -0.51 -15.68
N GLY A 107 0.95 0.27 -16.29
CA GLY A 107 2.37 -0.05 -16.35
C GLY A 107 3.06 -0.10 -14.99
N ALA A 108 4.28 -0.63 -14.96
CA ALA A 108 5.03 -0.86 -13.73
C ALA A 108 5.36 0.44 -12.98
N HIS A 109 5.44 0.35 -11.66
CA HIS A 109 5.96 1.44 -10.82
C HIS A 109 7.51 1.43 -10.81
N SER A 110 8.14 2.59 -10.93
CA SER A 110 9.59 2.75 -11.10
C SER A 110 10.50 2.31 -9.94
N ARG A 111 9.92 1.84 -8.82
CA ARG A 111 10.66 1.60 -7.56
C ARG A 111 10.53 0.18 -7.02
N PHE A 112 9.68 -0.67 -7.62
CA PHE A 112 9.27 -1.93 -6.99
C PHE A 112 9.57 -3.16 -7.83
N GLY A 113 10.55 -3.10 -8.73
CA GLY A 113 11.09 -4.26 -9.46
C GLY A 113 10.44 -4.56 -10.81
N GLY A 114 9.30 -3.95 -11.13
CA GLY A 114 8.68 -4.05 -12.46
C GLY A 114 9.44 -3.29 -13.54
N SER A 115 9.34 -3.77 -14.78
CA SER A 115 9.98 -3.18 -15.97
C SER A 115 8.93 -2.84 -17.02
N ASN A 116 9.10 -1.68 -17.66
CA ASN A 116 8.34 -1.28 -18.83
C ASN A 116 9.20 -1.25 -20.10
N LEU A 117 10.44 -1.76 -20.06
CA LEU A 117 11.33 -1.69 -21.21
C LEU A 117 10.71 -2.39 -22.43
N PRO A 118 10.85 -1.83 -23.65
CA PRO A 118 11.61 -0.62 -24.01
C PRO A 118 10.81 0.69 -23.91
N LEU A 119 9.58 0.65 -23.38
CA LEU A 119 8.68 1.80 -23.29
C LEU A 119 9.21 2.86 -22.33
N SER A 120 8.83 4.12 -22.56
CA SER A 120 9.18 5.21 -21.66
C SER A 120 8.08 5.52 -20.64
N GLY A 121 8.50 5.93 -19.45
CA GLY A 121 7.60 6.22 -18.34
C GLY A 121 7.17 5.00 -17.54
N TYR A 122 6.33 5.26 -16.55
CA TYR A 122 5.96 4.34 -15.47
C TYR A 122 4.55 4.67 -14.99
N LYS A 123 4.01 3.82 -14.10
CA LYS A 123 2.71 4.01 -13.44
C LYS A 123 2.42 5.48 -13.13
N GLY A 124 1.27 5.96 -13.59
CA GLY A 124 0.79 7.32 -13.36
C GLY A 124 1.29 8.38 -14.34
N SER A 125 2.11 8.01 -15.33
CA SER A 125 2.38 8.86 -16.50
C SER A 125 1.50 8.48 -17.69
N THR A 126 1.38 9.41 -18.64
CA THR A 126 0.70 9.23 -19.95
C THR A 126 1.68 8.88 -21.07
N MET A 127 2.91 8.48 -20.69
CA MET A 127 3.89 7.89 -21.60
C MET A 127 3.53 6.42 -21.87
N GLU A 128 4.14 5.79 -22.88
CA GLU A 128 3.77 4.42 -23.27
C GLU A 128 3.89 3.44 -22.10
N GLY A 129 4.97 3.48 -21.32
CA GLY A 129 5.18 2.60 -20.16
C GLY A 129 4.26 2.87 -18.97
N GLY A 130 3.39 3.88 -19.03
CA GLY A 130 2.37 4.10 -18.00
C GLY A 130 1.01 3.48 -18.32
N MET A 131 0.71 3.24 -19.59
CA MET A 131 -0.64 2.86 -20.07
C MET A 131 -0.65 1.80 -21.21
N ARG A 132 0.51 1.33 -21.67
CA ARG A 132 0.61 0.24 -22.66
C ARG A 132 1.01 -1.04 -21.96
N GLU A 133 0.10 -2.00 -21.97
CA GLU A 133 0.16 -3.18 -21.13
C GLU A 133 0.45 -4.46 -21.94
N PRO A 134 1.06 -5.49 -21.33
CA PRO A 134 1.04 -6.83 -21.91
C PRO A 134 -0.41 -7.29 -22.01
N CYS A 135 -0.80 -7.87 -23.15
CA CYS A 135 -2.12 -8.45 -23.34
C CYS A 135 -2.01 -9.75 -24.13
N LEU A 136 -2.54 -10.84 -23.58
CA LEU A 136 -2.63 -12.14 -24.23
C LEU A 136 -4.09 -12.57 -24.28
N VAL A 137 -4.52 -13.09 -25.43
CA VAL A 137 -5.83 -13.73 -25.59
C VAL A 137 -5.60 -15.18 -25.97
N TRP A 138 -6.17 -16.10 -25.21
CA TRP A 138 -6.09 -17.54 -25.42
C TRP A 138 -7.48 -18.12 -25.56
N TRP A 139 -7.77 -18.76 -26.70
CA TRP A 139 -9.00 -19.50 -26.94
C TRP A 139 -8.78 -20.53 -28.06
N PRO A 140 -8.39 -21.77 -27.72
CA PRO A 140 -8.19 -22.85 -28.69
C PRO A 140 -9.37 -23.01 -29.64
N GLY A 141 -9.09 -23.19 -30.93
CA GLY A 141 -10.11 -23.31 -31.99
C GLY A 141 -10.69 -21.97 -32.49
N HIS A 142 -10.47 -20.87 -31.76
CA HIS A 142 -11.05 -19.56 -32.10
C HIS A 142 -10.01 -18.45 -32.32
N VAL A 143 -8.94 -18.43 -31.51
CA VAL A 143 -7.83 -17.48 -31.60
C VAL A 143 -6.60 -18.20 -32.16
N PRO A 144 -6.01 -17.73 -33.28
CA PRO A 144 -4.83 -18.34 -33.87
C PRO A 144 -3.64 -18.39 -32.90
N ALA A 145 -3.01 -19.56 -32.78
CA ALA A 145 -1.85 -19.74 -31.91
C ALA A 145 -0.62 -19.00 -32.47
N GLY A 146 0.18 -18.39 -31.59
CA GLY A 146 1.47 -17.79 -31.95
C GLY A 146 1.39 -16.54 -32.82
N THR A 147 0.22 -15.92 -32.96
CA THR A 147 0.06 -14.68 -33.74
C THR A 147 0.19 -13.42 -32.89
N VAL A 148 0.53 -12.30 -33.54
CA VAL A 148 0.65 -10.98 -32.92
C VAL A 148 -0.30 -10.01 -33.62
N CYS A 149 -1.08 -9.25 -32.84
CA CYS A 149 -1.87 -8.13 -33.34
C CYS A 149 -1.11 -6.81 -33.09
N GLY A 150 -0.79 -6.08 -34.16
CA GLY A 150 -0.11 -4.77 -34.08
C GLY A 150 -1.06 -3.57 -34.00
N GLU A 151 -2.38 -3.81 -34.06
CA GLU A 151 -3.41 -2.77 -34.02
C GLU A 151 -3.63 -2.27 -32.58
N LEU A 152 -4.11 -1.04 -32.46
CA LEU A 152 -4.46 -0.44 -31.17
C LEU A 152 -5.71 -1.13 -30.60
N CYS A 153 -5.60 -1.64 -29.39
CA CYS A 153 -6.70 -2.12 -28.57
C CYS A 153 -6.69 -1.36 -27.24
N ILE A 154 -7.85 -1.18 -26.62
CA ILE A 154 -7.98 -0.54 -25.31
C ILE A 154 -8.76 -1.47 -24.37
N THR A 155 -8.45 -1.46 -23.07
CA THR A 155 -9.11 -2.34 -22.09
C THR A 155 -10.65 -2.16 -22.08
N MET A 156 -11.12 -0.97 -22.46
CA MET A 156 -12.55 -0.66 -22.58
C MET A 156 -13.25 -1.49 -23.67
N ASP A 157 -12.51 -2.04 -24.65
CA ASP A 157 -13.03 -2.89 -25.73
C ASP A 157 -13.51 -4.26 -25.23
N LEU A 158 -13.04 -4.70 -24.05
CA LEU A 158 -13.42 -6.00 -23.48
C LEU A 158 -14.93 -6.07 -23.22
N LEU A 159 -15.54 -5.01 -22.70
CA LEU A 159 -16.98 -4.99 -22.39
C LEU A 159 -17.86 -5.25 -23.63
N PRO A 160 -17.80 -4.45 -24.71
CA PRO A 160 -18.62 -4.69 -25.90
C PRO A 160 -18.24 -5.99 -26.63
N THR A 161 -16.97 -6.39 -26.63
CA THR A 161 -16.54 -7.66 -27.24
C THR A 161 -17.12 -8.87 -26.49
N PHE A 162 -17.07 -8.87 -25.15
CA PHE A 162 -17.64 -9.94 -24.34
C PHE A 162 -19.16 -9.96 -24.43
N ALA A 163 -19.80 -8.79 -24.44
CA ALA A 163 -21.25 -8.70 -24.61
C ALA A 163 -21.70 -9.33 -25.93
N ARG A 164 -20.99 -9.05 -27.04
CA ARG A 164 -21.25 -9.72 -28.32
C ARG A 164 -21.10 -11.23 -28.21
N LEU A 165 -19.98 -11.72 -27.65
CA LEU A 165 -19.68 -13.16 -27.59
C LEU A 165 -20.68 -13.92 -26.70
N ALA A 166 -21.23 -13.25 -25.69
CA ALA A 166 -22.24 -13.81 -24.79
C ALA A 166 -23.69 -13.59 -25.25
N ASP A 167 -23.90 -12.96 -26.42
CA ASP A 167 -25.22 -12.50 -26.89
C ASP A 167 -25.98 -11.65 -25.85
N ALA A 168 -25.23 -10.84 -25.08
CA ALA A 168 -25.75 -10.03 -24.00
C ALA A 168 -26.18 -8.64 -24.48
N LYS A 169 -27.36 -8.18 -24.01
CA LYS A 169 -27.86 -6.83 -24.30
C LYS A 169 -27.10 -5.80 -23.46
N LEU A 170 -26.48 -4.83 -24.14
CA LEU A 170 -25.88 -3.66 -23.50
C LEU A 170 -26.97 -2.67 -23.05
N SER A 171 -26.70 -1.92 -21.98
CA SER A 171 -27.64 -0.98 -21.34
C SER A 171 -28.00 0.27 -22.16
N GLY A 172 -27.58 0.35 -23.43
CA GLY A 172 -27.74 1.53 -24.30
C GLY A 172 -26.85 2.72 -23.91
N SER A 173 -26.07 2.63 -22.84
CA SER A 173 -25.10 3.65 -22.45
C SER A 173 -24.03 3.81 -23.52
N ARG A 174 -23.59 5.05 -23.77
CA ARG A 174 -22.45 5.32 -24.66
C ARG A 174 -21.19 4.68 -24.08
N LEU A 175 -20.52 3.87 -24.88
CA LEU A 175 -19.26 3.20 -24.54
C LEU A 175 -18.12 3.81 -25.35
N ASP A 176 -16.97 3.97 -24.71
CA ASP A 176 -15.73 4.35 -25.39
C ASP A 176 -15.09 3.15 -26.10
N GLY A 177 -15.23 1.96 -25.50
CA GLY A 177 -14.80 0.70 -26.09
C GLY A 177 -15.65 0.28 -27.29
N ARG A 178 -15.06 -0.55 -28.15
CA ARG A 178 -15.68 -1.10 -29.35
C ARG A 178 -15.49 -2.62 -29.40
N ASP A 179 -16.35 -3.31 -30.14
CA ASP A 179 -16.15 -4.74 -30.42
C ASP A 179 -14.89 -4.92 -31.27
N ILE A 180 -13.94 -5.69 -30.75
CA ILE A 180 -12.66 -6.00 -31.40
C ILE A 180 -12.48 -7.50 -31.66
N TRP A 181 -13.57 -8.28 -31.70
CA TRP A 181 -13.48 -9.72 -31.89
C TRP A 181 -12.67 -10.11 -33.15
N ASP A 182 -12.83 -9.36 -34.24
CA ASP A 182 -12.08 -9.61 -35.48
C ASP A 182 -10.56 -9.41 -35.31
N LEU A 183 -10.13 -8.51 -34.43
CA LEU A 183 -8.70 -8.39 -34.07
C LEU A 183 -8.25 -9.60 -33.25
N MET A 184 -9.04 -10.01 -32.26
CA MET A 184 -8.68 -11.12 -31.36
C MET A 184 -8.59 -12.45 -32.11
N ARG A 185 -9.54 -12.74 -33.02
CA ARG A 185 -9.58 -13.98 -33.80
C ARG A 185 -8.65 -13.97 -35.02
N GLY A 186 -7.87 -12.90 -35.21
CA GLY A 186 -6.93 -12.77 -36.33
C GLY A 186 -7.60 -12.73 -37.70
N ALA A 187 -8.76 -12.07 -37.83
CA ALA A 187 -9.43 -11.95 -39.12
C ALA A 187 -8.56 -11.16 -40.13
N ALA A 188 -8.58 -11.59 -41.40
CA ALA A 188 -7.79 -10.96 -42.44
C ALA A 188 -8.14 -9.47 -42.58
N ASN A 189 -7.12 -8.62 -42.64
CA ASN A 189 -7.25 -7.15 -42.75
C ASN A 189 -8.03 -6.48 -41.60
N ALA A 190 -8.22 -7.14 -40.45
CA ALA A 190 -8.84 -6.50 -39.30
C ALA A 190 -8.04 -5.28 -38.86
N LYS A 191 -8.76 -4.19 -38.55
CA LYS A 191 -8.19 -2.89 -38.14
C LYS A 191 -8.81 -2.42 -36.85
N THR A 192 -8.04 -1.64 -36.10
CA THR A 192 -8.58 -0.97 -34.92
C THR A 192 -9.82 -0.15 -35.30
N PRO A 193 -10.92 -0.26 -34.54
CA PRO A 193 -12.09 0.61 -34.75
C PRO A 193 -11.87 2.03 -34.21
N HIS A 194 -10.70 2.29 -33.59
CA HIS A 194 -10.39 3.55 -32.95
C HIS A 194 -9.60 4.46 -33.89
N GLU A 195 -10.16 5.62 -34.23
CA GLU A 195 -9.40 6.66 -34.93
C GLU A 195 -8.26 7.20 -34.04
N ALA A 196 -8.52 7.32 -32.73
CA ALA A 196 -7.56 7.83 -31.77
C ALA A 196 -7.77 7.24 -30.36
N PHE A 197 -6.70 7.26 -29.57
CA PHE A 197 -6.73 7.04 -28.14
C PHE A 197 -6.27 8.29 -27.38
N TYR A 198 -6.96 8.58 -26.29
CA TYR A 198 -6.82 9.81 -25.51
C TYR A 198 -6.25 9.47 -24.13
N TYR A 199 -5.04 9.96 -23.84
CA TYR A 199 -4.33 9.66 -22.60
C TYR A 199 -4.67 10.72 -21.57
N TYR A 200 -5.52 10.34 -20.62
CA TYR A 200 -5.91 11.19 -19.50
C TYR A 200 -5.07 10.90 -18.25
N ARG A 201 -4.70 11.97 -17.54
CA ARG A 201 -4.20 11.91 -16.17
C ARG A 201 -5.16 12.61 -15.23
N GLY A 202 -5.98 11.82 -14.54
CA GLY A 202 -7.14 12.35 -13.84
C GLY A 202 -8.06 13.03 -14.84
N ARG A 203 -8.35 14.33 -14.64
CA ARG A 203 -9.19 15.12 -15.56
C ARG A 203 -8.43 15.76 -16.72
N ASN A 204 -7.10 15.68 -16.76
CA ASN A 204 -6.32 16.40 -17.76
C ASN A 204 -6.03 15.51 -18.97
N LEU A 205 -6.32 16.00 -20.17
CA LEU A 205 -5.91 15.35 -21.40
C LEU A 205 -4.43 15.69 -21.65
N GLU A 206 -3.54 14.69 -21.58
CA GLU A 206 -2.09 14.93 -21.70
C GLU A 206 -1.49 14.45 -23.03
N ALA A 207 -2.07 13.45 -23.69
CA ALA A 207 -1.60 12.99 -24.99
C ALA A 207 -2.71 12.40 -25.87
N VAL A 208 -2.46 12.34 -27.18
CA VAL A 208 -3.33 11.68 -28.17
C VAL A 208 -2.50 10.78 -29.06
N ARG A 209 -2.98 9.57 -29.33
CA ARG A 209 -2.39 8.65 -30.31
C ARG A 209 -3.38 8.36 -31.43
N SER A 210 -2.91 8.39 -32.68
CA SER A 210 -3.68 7.97 -33.86
C SER A 210 -2.75 7.21 -34.81
N GLY A 211 -3.01 5.91 -34.99
CA GLY A 211 -2.08 5.02 -35.69
C GLY A 211 -0.69 4.99 -35.03
N ARG A 212 0.35 5.25 -35.85
CA ARG A 212 1.76 5.28 -35.40
C ARG A 212 2.13 6.55 -34.63
N TRP A 213 1.34 7.61 -34.73
CA TRP A 213 1.70 8.92 -34.18
C TRP A 213 1.13 9.11 -32.79
N LYS A 214 1.96 9.59 -31.88
CA LYS A 214 1.56 10.03 -30.54
C LYS A 214 2.04 11.45 -30.27
N LEU A 215 1.12 12.32 -29.89
CA LEU A 215 1.37 13.71 -29.54
C LEU A 215 1.17 13.88 -28.03
N HIS A 216 2.24 14.22 -27.31
CA HIS A 216 2.11 14.83 -25.98
C HIS A 216 1.68 16.27 -26.15
N LEU A 217 0.56 16.63 -25.55
CA LEU A 217 -0.06 17.94 -25.71
C LEU A 217 0.75 19.04 -25.01
N PRO A 218 0.65 20.30 -25.50
CA PRO A 218 1.25 21.42 -24.81
C PRO A 218 0.67 21.53 -23.40
N ARG A 219 1.52 21.72 -22.39
CA ARG A 219 1.08 21.82 -21.00
C ARG A 219 1.83 22.88 -20.22
N LYS A 220 1.17 23.46 -19.20
CA LYS A 220 1.85 24.32 -18.23
C LYS A 220 2.39 23.47 -17.09
N THR A 221 3.66 23.63 -16.76
CA THR A 221 4.23 23.07 -15.54
C THR A 221 3.58 23.71 -14.30
N ARG A 222 3.77 23.10 -13.12
CA ARG A 222 3.33 23.68 -11.84
C ARG A 222 3.91 25.09 -11.58
N LYS A 223 5.05 25.42 -12.20
CA LYS A 223 5.70 26.74 -12.14
C LYS A 223 5.24 27.69 -13.26
N GLY A 224 4.19 27.37 -14.00
CA GLY A 224 3.62 28.20 -15.07
C GLY A 224 4.35 28.14 -16.43
N LYS A 225 5.54 27.53 -16.50
CA LYS A 225 6.27 27.36 -17.77
C LYS A 225 5.47 26.52 -18.76
N VAL A 226 5.28 27.02 -19.98
CA VAL A 226 4.69 26.26 -21.09
C VAL A 226 5.71 25.27 -21.62
N VAL A 227 5.34 24.00 -21.67
CA VAL A 227 6.03 22.92 -22.37
C VAL A 227 5.33 22.77 -23.72
N PRO A 228 6.05 22.91 -24.85
CA PRO A 228 5.46 22.74 -26.17
C PRO A 228 5.04 21.29 -26.40
N ALA A 229 4.20 21.07 -27.40
CA ALA A 229 3.83 19.73 -27.82
C ALA A 229 5.06 18.94 -28.30
N LYS A 230 5.05 17.61 -28.12
CA LYS A 230 6.07 16.70 -28.61
C LYS A 230 5.44 15.56 -29.37
N LEU A 231 5.94 15.30 -30.57
CA LEU A 231 5.39 14.27 -31.47
C LEU A 231 6.36 13.10 -31.58
N PHE A 232 5.85 11.89 -31.43
CA PHE A 232 6.63 10.66 -31.55
C PHE A 232 5.99 9.71 -32.56
N ASP A 233 6.85 8.99 -33.27
CA ASP A 233 6.48 7.89 -34.14
C ASP A 233 6.72 6.56 -33.42
N LEU A 234 5.66 5.95 -32.90
CA LEU A 234 5.74 4.76 -32.06
C LEU A 234 6.11 3.48 -32.82
N GLN A 235 6.12 3.50 -34.16
CA GLN A 235 6.62 2.37 -34.96
C GLN A 235 8.15 2.35 -35.00
N GLU A 236 8.78 3.53 -35.09
CA GLU A 236 10.25 3.66 -35.15
C GLU A 236 10.88 3.95 -33.78
N ASP A 237 10.10 4.54 -32.86
CA ASP A 237 10.57 5.07 -31.58
C ASP A 237 9.53 4.84 -30.49
N ILE A 238 9.34 3.56 -30.13
CA ILE A 238 8.44 3.12 -29.06
C ILE A 238 8.84 3.67 -27.67
N ALA A 239 10.08 4.16 -27.53
CA ALA A 239 10.63 4.73 -26.31
C ALA A 239 10.41 6.26 -26.21
N GLU A 240 9.76 6.89 -27.19
CA GLU A 240 9.44 8.33 -27.19
C GLU A 240 10.67 9.23 -26.96
N LYS A 241 11.78 8.95 -27.65
CA LYS A 241 13.06 9.67 -27.51
C LYS A 241 13.26 10.80 -28.52
N ARG A 242 12.76 10.64 -29.74
CA ARG A 242 12.97 11.55 -30.87
C ARG A 242 11.71 12.37 -31.13
N ASP A 243 11.74 13.62 -30.69
CA ASP A 243 10.67 14.58 -30.98
C ASP A 243 10.69 14.99 -32.46
N LEU A 244 9.56 14.78 -33.14
CA LEU A 244 9.36 15.06 -34.56
C LEU A 244 8.40 16.23 -34.79
N ALA A 245 7.98 16.96 -33.75
CA ALA A 245 6.96 17.99 -33.87
C ALA A 245 7.31 19.09 -34.90
N ALA A 246 8.58 19.53 -34.93
CA ALA A 246 9.05 20.53 -35.89
C ALA A 246 9.15 19.98 -37.32
N ALA A 247 9.47 18.69 -37.46
CA ALA A 247 9.65 18.03 -38.76
C ALA A 247 8.32 17.55 -39.38
N GLN A 248 7.26 17.40 -38.58
CA GLN A 248 5.96 16.87 -38.99
C GLN A 248 4.80 17.77 -38.55
N PRO A 249 4.78 19.06 -38.95
CA PRO A 249 3.78 20.03 -38.47
C PRO A 249 2.34 19.64 -38.83
N GLU A 250 2.12 18.99 -39.98
CA GLU A 250 0.78 18.53 -40.39
C GLU A 250 0.25 17.42 -39.48
N GLN A 251 1.11 16.52 -38.97
CA GLN A 251 0.69 15.50 -38.00
C GLN A 251 0.38 16.10 -36.64
N VAL A 252 1.16 17.10 -36.20
CA VAL A 252 0.86 17.87 -34.98
C VAL A 252 -0.51 18.53 -35.10
N LYS A 253 -0.77 19.25 -36.20
CA LYS A 253 -2.05 19.90 -36.46
C LYS A 253 -3.21 18.92 -36.45
N ARG A 254 -3.06 17.77 -37.12
CA ARG A 254 -4.06 16.70 -37.12
C ARG A 254 -4.36 16.19 -35.71
N LEU A 255 -3.34 15.81 -34.93
CA LEU A 255 -3.53 15.26 -33.58
C LEU A 255 -4.08 16.29 -32.59
N LEU A 256 -3.73 17.57 -32.75
CA LEU A 256 -4.36 18.66 -31.99
C LEU A 256 -5.85 18.77 -32.29
N ALA A 257 -6.27 18.63 -33.55
CA ALA A 257 -7.69 18.63 -33.89
C ALA A 257 -8.43 17.43 -33.25
N LEU A 258 -7.81 16.25 -33.21
CA LEU A 258 -8.37 15.09 -32.50
C LEU A 258 -8.48 15.36 -31.00
N ALA A 259 -7.50 16.07 -30.41
CA ALA A 259 -7.51 16.46 -29.01
C ALA A 259 -8.66 17.43 -28.69
N GLU A 260 -8.90 18.44 -29.54
CA GLU A 260 -10.02 19.37 -29.35
C GLU A 260 -11.37 18.65 -29.35
N ARG A 261 -11.57 17.65 -30.23
CA ARG A 261 -12.80 16.83 -30.19
C ARG A 261 -12.95 16.11 -28.85
N ALA A 262 -11.87 15.56 -28.29
CA ALA A 262 -11.90 14.93 -26.97
C ALA A 262 -12.13 15.94 -25.85
N ARG A 263 -11.62 17.17 -25.95
CA ARG A 263 -11.91 18.24 -24.98
C ARG A 263 -13.39 18.61 -24.96
N THR A 264 -14.00 18.75 -26.13
CA THR A 264 -15.44 19.02 -26.25
C THR A 264 -16.27 17.87 -25.69
N ASP A 265 -15.88 16.62 -25.96
CA ASP A 265 -16.68 15.45 -25.58
C ASP A 265 -16.45 14.99 -24.13
N LEU A 266 -15.19 14.85 -23.71
CA LEU A 266 -14.80 14.23 -22.43
C LEU A 266 -14.29 15.25 -21.39
N GLY A 267 -13.99 16.48 -21.80
CA GLY A 267 -13.45 17.55 -20.95
C GLY A 267 -11.92 17.55 -20.84
N ASP A 268 -11.37 18.60 -20.22
CA ASP A 268 -9.94 18.76 -19.93
C ASP A 268 -9.72 19.71 -18.74
N GLY A 269 -9.25 19.15 -17.63
CA GLY A 269 -9.06 19.85 -16.37
C GLY A 269 -10.39 20.37 -15.81
N GLN A 270 -10.56 21.69 -15.86
CA GLN A 270 -11.78 22.38 -15.42
C GLN A 270 -12.84 22.47 -16.52
N GLN A 271 -12.47 22.26 -17.79
CA GLN A 271 -13.43 22.19 -18.88
C GLN A 271 -14.25 20.90 -18.76
N GLN A 272 -15.57 21.05 -18.69
CA GLN A 272 -16.50 19.93 -18.74
C GLN A 272 -16.77 19.56 -20.20
N GLY A 273 -16.83 18.25 -20.49
CA GLY A 273 -17.21 17.75 -21.82
C GLY A 273 -18.70 17.41 -21.90
N ASP A 274 -19.26 17.47 -23.11
CA ASP A 274 -20.67 17.21 -23.40
C ASP A 274 -21.08 15.75 -23.10
N GLY A 275 -20.17 14.80 -23.34
CA GLY A 275 -20.29 13.38 -23.04
C GLY A 275 -19.73 12.98 -21.67
N GLN A 276 -19.23 13.93 -20.87
CA GLN A 276 -18.61 13.64 -19.59
C GLN A 276 -19.66 13.16 -18.57
N ARG A 277 -19.50 11.93 -18.09
CA ARG A 277 -20.33 11.37 -17.01
C ARG A 277 -19.80 11.80 -15.64
N SER A 278 -20.71 12.16 -14.74
CA SER A 278 -20.37 12.45 -13.34
C SER A 278 -19.79 11.22 -12.65
N ALA A 279 -18.72 11.41 -11.89
CA ALA A 279 -18.21 10.37 -11.01
C ALA A 279 -19.22 10.07 -9.89
N ALA A 280 -19.35 8.80 -9.50
CA ALA A 280 -20.06 8.44 -8.29
C ALA A 280 -19.28 8.94 -7.06
N LEU A 281 -19.98 9.53 -6.09
CA LEU A 281 -19.39 10.04 -4.87
C LEU A 281 -19.97 9.30 -3.66
N VAL A 282 -19.09 8.77 -2.80
CA VAL A 282 -19.46 8.25 -1.49
C VAL A 282 -19.31 9.38 -0.49
N VAL A 283 -20.43 9.94 -0.03
CA VAL A 283 -20.47 11.15 0.84
C VAL A 283 -19.80 10.90 2.19
N THR A 284 -19.97 9.70 2.74
CA THR A 284 -19.41 9.32 4.05
C THR A 284 -18.73 7.96 3.92
N PRO A 285 -17.47 7.92 3.45
CA PRO A 285 -16.76 6.65 3.34
C PRO A 285 -16.45 6.11 4.74
N ALA A 286 -16.79 4.85 4.97
CA ALA A 286 -16.43 4.11 6.17
C ALA A 286 -15.55 2.91 5.78
N PRO A 287 -14.56 2.54 6.61
CA PRO A 287 -13.78 1.34 6.36
C PRO A 287 -14.67 0.10 6.50
N LEU A 288 -14.40 -0.89 5.67
CA LEU A 288 -14.95 -2.23 5.85
C LEU A 288 -14.19 -2.91 6.98
N LEU A 289 -14.92 -3.34 8.01
CA LEU A 289 -14.35 -3.93 9.22
C LEU A 289 -14.91 -5.32 9.45
N LEU A 290 -14.20 -6.11 10.26
CA LEU A 290 -14.73 -7.36 10.79
C LEU A 290 -16.06 -7.11 11.52
N PRO A 291 -17.03 -8.04 11.45
CA PRO A 291 -18.27 -7.93 12.20
C PRO A 291 -18.02 -7.62 13.69
N GLY A 292 -18.61 -6.53 14.19
CA GLY A 292 -18.46 -6.06 15.57
C GLY A 292 -17.22 -5.18 15.85
N ALA A 293 -16.29 -5.01 14.90
CA ALA A 293 -15.15 -4.11 15.07
C ALA A 293 -15.55 -2.63 14.88
N LYS A 294 -14.91 -1.75 15.65
CA LYS A 294 -15.09 -0.29 15.56
C LYS A 294 -13.84 0.36 14.97
N TRP A 295 -14.03 1.46 14.23
CA TRP A 295 -12.95 2.29 13.72
C TRP A 295 -13.19 3.78 13.99
N PRO A 296 -12.18 4.52 14.48
CA PRO A 296 -10.90 4.02 14.98
C PRO A 296 -11.08 3.07 16.17
N PRO A 297 -10.16 2.13 16.41
CA PRO A 297 -10.26 1.25 17.58
C PRO A 297 -10.25 2.09 18.86
N GLU A 298 -10.93 1.60 19.89
CA GLU A 298 -10.84 2.20 21.22
C GLU A 298 -9.37 2.24 21.65
N GLU A 299 -8.93 3.41 22.09
CA GLU A 299 -7.53 3.61 22.42
C GLU A 299 -7.14 2.75 23.63
N LYS A 300 -6.13 1.89 23.47
CA LYS A 300 -5.56 1.14 24.59
C LYS A 300 -4.83 2.11 25.50
N LEU A 301 -5.32 2.27 26.73
CA LEU A 301 -4.75 3.18 27.72
C LEU A 301 -3.86 2.47 28.76
N VAL A 302 -3.97 1.14 28.90
CA VAL A 302 -3.22 0.38 29.91
C VAL A 302 -2.39 -0.71 29.23
N PHE A 303 -1.09 -0.71 29.51
CA PHE A 303 -0.11 -1.64 28.94
C PHE A 303 0.60 -2.37 30.07
N ARG A 304 0.28 -3.66 30.25
CA ARG A 304 0.99 -4.54 31.17
C ARG A 304 2.08 -5.30 30.42
N LEU A 305 3.33 -5.08 30.82
CA LEU A 305 4.53 -5.62 30.20
C LEU A 305 5.17 -6.67 31.11
N LYS A 306 5.53 -7.81 30.51
CA LYS A 306 6.22 -8.92 31.18
C LYS A 306 7.72 -8.63 31.32
N PRO A 307 8.42 -9.33 32.23
CA PRO A 307 9.88 -9.24 32.32
C PRO A 307 10.54 -9.55 30.96
N SER A 308 11.57 -8.77 30.63
CA SER A 308 12.30 -8.88 29.35
C SER A 308 11.48 -8.63 28.08
N GLN A 309 10.23 -8.16 28.19
CA GLN A 309 9.41 -7.84 27.03
C GLN A 309 9.93 -6.57 26.33
N GLU A 310 9.89 -6.60 25.00
CA GLU A 310 10.14 -5.45 24.13
C GLU A 310 8.92 -5.23 23.23
N VAL A 311 8.40 -4.01 23.20
CA VAL A 311 7.27 -3.62 22.34
C VAL A 311 7.65 -2.40 21.49
N SER A 312 7.36 -2.46 20.19
CA SER A 312 7.77 -1.44 19.23
C SER A 312 6.62 -1.00 18.32
N GLY A 313 6.84 0.10 17.58
CA GLY A 313 5.89 0.62 16.61
C GLY A 313 4.52 0.96 17.24
N LYS A 314 3.44 0.57 16.57
CA LYS A 314 2.05 0.84 17.02
C LYS A 314 1.66 0.06 18.28
N ALA A 315 2.42 -0.97 18.66
CA ALA A 315 2.14 -1.76 19.86
C ALA A 315 2.70 -1.11 21.14
N ALA A 316 3.66 -0.17 21.01
CA ALA A 316 4.22 0.54 22.14
C ALA A 316 3.25 1.60 22.69
N PRO A 317 3.27 1.90 24.01
CA PRO A 317 2.38 2.90 24.60
C PRO A 317 2.62 4.30 24.01
N ASN A 318 1.57 4.95 23.50
CA ASN A 318 1.70 6.27 22.90
C ASN A 318 1.68 7.39 23.95
N VAL A 319 2.86 7.74 24.47
CA VAL A 319 3.06 8.74 25.53
C VAL A 319 3.29 10.16 25.01
N GLY A 320 3.42 10.34 23.69
CA GLY A 320 3.70 11.63 23.09
C GLY A 320 2.62 12.67 23.40
N LYS A 321 3.02 13.81 23.93
CA LYS A 321 2.18 14.95 24.34
C LYS A 321 1.08 14.57 25.33
N ARG A 322 1.35 13.59 26.19
CA ARG A 322 0.33 13.03 27.09
C ARG A 322 0.90 12.74 28.49
N PRO A 323 0.13 12.99 29.57
CA PRO A 323 0.46 12.49 30.91
C PRO A 323 0.39 10.97 30.99
N PHE A 324 1.25 10.37 31.81
CA PHE A 324 1.22 8.92 32.00
C PHE A 324 1.84 8.51 33.34
N THR A 325 1.52 7.29 33.74
CA THR A 325 2.09 6.61 34.91
C THR A 325 2.84 5.37 34.47
N VAL A 326 4.03 5.16 35.02
CA VAL A 326 4.75 3.87 35.01
C VAL A 326 4.67 3.30 36.42
N GLU A 327 4.26 2.05 36.54
CA GLU A 327 4.15 1.33 37.80
C GLU A 327 4.86 -0.02 37.68
N ALA A 328 5.93 -0.23 38.42
CA ALA A 328 6.71 -1.45 38.40
C ALA A 328 6.54 -2.22 39.71
N HIS A 329 6.30 -3.53 39.61
CA HIS A 329 6.25 -4.44 40.75
C HIS A 329 7.54 -5.26 40.74
N LEU A 330 8.35 -5.07 41.77
CA LEU A 330 9.73 -5.51 41.83
C LEU A 330 9.98 -6.38 43.06
N VAL A 331 10.96 -7.26 42.98
CA VAL A 331 11.69 -7.77 44.14
C VAL A 331 13.03 -7.03 44.17
N ALA A 332 13.12 -6.00 45.02
CA ALA A 332 14.18 -5.01 45.02
C ALA A 332 15.50 -5.59 45.53
N THR A 333 16.39 -5.88 44.58
CA THR A 333 17.77 -6.33 44.83
C THR A 333 18.65 -5.78 43.71
N GLY A 334 19.49 -4.79 44.01
CA GLY A 334 20.47 -4.22 43.07
C GLY A 334 19.93 -3.13 42.12
N ASP A 335 20.82 -2.72 41.22
CA ASP A 335 20.65 -1.55 40.35
C ASP A 335 20.23 -1.96 38.92
N GLY A 336 19.79 -0.98 38.13
CA GLY A 336 19.61 -1.09 36.68
C GLY A 336 18.30 -0.50 36.16
N VAL A 337 18.09 -0.65 34.85
CA VAL A 337 16.91 -0.16 34.13
C VAL A 337 15.72 -1.10 34.35
N VAL A 338 14.70 -0.63 35.06
CA VAL A 338 13.44 -1.37 35.22
C VAL A 338 12.61 -1.31 33.94
N LEU A 339 12.53 -0.11 33.34
CA LEU A 339 11.83 0.14 32.09
C LEU A 339 12.51 1.29 31.35
N ALA A 340 12.72 1.16 30.04
CA ALA A 340 13.06 2.29 29.18
C ALA A 340 12.16 2.32 27.94
N HIS A 341 11.80 3.50 27.46
CA HIS A 341 11.11 3.68 26.19
C HIS A 341 11.60 4.93 25.49
N GLY A 342 12.20 4.74 24.32
CA GLY A 342 12.82 5.81 23.55
C GLY A 342 14.34 5.74 23.57
N GLY A 343 14.95 6.88 23.23
CA GLY A 343 16.39 7.00 23.17
C GLY A 343 16.82 8.46 23.00
N LEU A 344 17.87 8.72 22.22
CA LEU A 344 18.57 10.02 22.22
C LEU A 344 17.67 11.22 21.94
N LYS A 345 16.62 11.10 21.13
CA LYS A 345 15.77 12.25 20.78
C LYS A 345 14.71 12.54 21.84
N VAL A 346 13.97 11.52 22.24
CA VAL A 346 12.83 11.58 23.17
C VAL A 346 12.73 10.22 23.85
N GLY A 347 12.55 10.20 25.16
CA GLY A 347 12.33 8.96 25.90
C GLY A 347 12.08 9.17 27.39
N TYR A 348 11.77 8.09 28.08
CA TYR A 348 11.74 8.04 29.54
C TYR A 348 12.25 6.69 30.04
N ALA A 349 12.76 6.66 31.27
CA ALA A 349 13.19 5.44 31.92
C ALA A 349 12.87 5.47 33.41
N LEU A 350 12.43 4.32 33.94
CA LEU A 350 12.42 4.05 35.37
C LEU A 350 13.65 3.19 35.67
N ILE A 351 14.52 3.68 36.55
CA ILE A 351 15.78 3.02 36.90
C ILE A 351 15.90 2.89 38.42
N VAL A 352 16.78 2.02 38.87
CA VAL A 352 17.29 1.97 40.24
C VAL A 352 18.80 2.19 40.17
N GLN A 353 19.31 3.15 40.93
CA GLN A 353 20.72 3.49 40.95
C GLN A 353 21.15 3.78 42.39
N ASN A 354 22.25 3.15 42.82
CA ASN A 354 22.68 3.16 44.22
C ASN A 354 21.56 2.69 45.18
N GLY A 355 20.73 1.75 44.74
CA GLY A 355 19.54 1.28 45.45
C GLY A 355 18.33 2.24 45.43
N CYS A 356 18.48 3.47 44.96
CA CYS A 356 17.42 4.47 44.93
C CYS A 356 16.65 4.44 43.59
N PRO A 357 15.31 4.46 43.59
CA PRO A 357 14.56 4.58 42.35
C PRO A 357 14.70 6.00 41.78
N ALA A 358 14.80 6.09 40.46
CA ALA A 358 14.80 7.36 39.74
C ALA A 358 13.99 7.28 38.45
N PHE A 359 13.34 8.39 38.10
CA PHE A 359 12.62 8.55 36.84
C PHE A 359 13.32 9.56 35.95
N VAL A 360 13.77 9.09 34.79
CA VAL A 360 14.47 9.88 33.79
C VAL A 360 13.49 10.26 32.68
N VAL A 361 13.51 11.51 32.26
CA VAL A 361 12.78 12.00 31.08
C VAL A 361 13.76 12.73 30.18
N ARG A 362 13.84 12.29 28.92
CA ARG A 362 14.59 12.98 27.86
C ARG A 362 13.64 13.62 26.86
N ARG A 363 13.89 14.89 26.55
CA ARG A 363 13.16 15.70 25.57
C ARG A 363 14.17 16.34 24.62
N ASP A 364 13.80 16.44 23.35
CA ASP A 364 14.53 17.18 22.30
C ASP A 364 16.06 17.06 22.35
N TRP A 365 16.57 15.83 22.21
CA TRP A 365 17.99 15.46 22.12
C TRP A 365 18.82 15.60 23.40
N GLU A 366 18.80 16.77 24.05
CA GLU A 366 19.73 17.09 25.14
C GLU A 366 19.05 17.42 26.47
N GLU A 367 17.74 17.66 26.50
CA GLU A 367 17.03 17.97 27.75
C GLU A 367 16.75 16.69 28.53
N ILE A 368 17.63 16.36 29.47
CA ILE A 368 17.48 15.24 30.41
C ILE A 368 17.13 15.79 31.78
N ALA A 369 16.13 15.20 32.42
CA ALA A 369 15.81 15.43 33.82
C ALA A 369 15.66 14.09 34.54
N THR A 370 16.31 13.97 35.70
CA THR A 370 16.24 12.80 36.56
C THR A 370 15.61 13.20 37.89
N ILE A 371 14.52 12.53 38.26
CA ILE A 371 13.86 12.70 39.55
C ILE A 371 14.16 11.44 40.36
N GLU A 372 15.04 11.59 41.35
CA GLU A 372 15.59 10.49 42.15
C GLU A 372 15.11 10.58 43.59
N ALA A 373 14.86 9.42 44.21
CA ALA A 373 14.55 9.32 45.63
C ALA A 373 15.81 9.38 46.48
N GLU A 374 15.70 9.95 47.68
CA GLU A 374 16.82 10.03 48.63
C GLU A 374 17.06 8.70 49.38
N GLN A 375 16.06 7.84 49.42
CA GLN A 375 16.10 6.58 50.16
C GLN A 375 16.11 5.37 49.21
N PRO A 376 16.88 4.31 49.54
CA PRO A 376 16.88 3.09 48.76
C PRO A 376 15.52 2.39 48.83
N LEU A 377 15.26 1.52 47.87
CA LEU A 377 14.10 0.64 47.89
C LEU A 377 14.13 -0.26 49.15
N PRO A 378 12.96 -0.53 49.76
CA PRO A 378 12.89 -1.48 50.86
C PRO A 378 13.27 -2.88 50.39
N GLU A 379 13.86 -3.69 51.28
CA GLU A 379 14.17 -5.08 50.97
C GLU A 379 12.90 -5.89 50.66
N GLY A 380 12.99 -6.79 49.69
CA GLY A 380 11.89 -7.67 49.31
C GLY A 380 11.00 -7.09 48.22
N THR A 381 9.70 -7.36 48.28
CA THR A 381 8.75 -6.96 47.23
C THR A 381 8.28 -5.53 47.47
N CYS A 382 8.36 -4.69 46.45
CA CYS A 382 7.85 -3.32 46.50
C CYS A 382 7.26 -2.88 45.16
N GLN A 383 6.44 -1.85 45.22
CA GLN A 383 5.89 -1.16 44.06
C GLN A 383 6.58 0.19 43.88
N VAL A 384 7.11 0.45 42.69
CA VAL A 384 7.68 1.76 42.31
C VAL A 384 6.80 2.40 41.26
N ARG A 385 6.28 3.60 41.55
CA ARG A 385 5.38 4.34 40.67
C ARG A 385 5.99 5.70 40.31
N ALA A 386 6.12 5.97 39.01
CA ALA A 386 6.49 7.28 38.48
C ALA A 386 5.33 7.87 37.67
N GLU A 387 4.88 9.07 38.02
CA GLU A 387 3.80 9.78 37.33
C GLU A 387 4.32 11.07 36.72
N LEU A 388 4.15 11.25 35.41
CA LEU A 388 4.38 12.51 34.71
C LEU A 388 3.04 13.19 34.40
N GLN A 389 2.81 14.36 35.01
CA GLN A 389 1.58 15.13 34.90
C GLN A 389 1.62 16.15 33.75
N ALA A 390 0.44 16.64 33.34
CA ALA A 390 0.28 17.58 32.21
C ALA A 390 1.13 18.86 32.31
N ASN A 391 1.37 19.34 33.54
CA ASN A 391 2.18 20.53 33.81
C ASN A 391 3.70 20.24 33.93
N GLY A 392 4.13 19.02 33.59
CA GLY A 392 5.52 18.57 33.71
C GLY A 392 5.95 18.17 35.13
N LYS A 393 5.05 18.17 36.12
CA LYS A 393 5.37 17.65 37.45
C LYS A 393 5.58 16.13 37.39
N VAL A 394 6.63 15.66 38.05
CA VAL A 394 6.93 14.25 38.24
C VAL A 394 6.79 13.90 39.71
N VAL A 395 6.09 12.80 40.01
CA VAL A 395 6.00 12.23 41.36
C VAL A 395 6.48 10.79 41.30
N LEU A 396 7.49 10.48 42.12
CA LEU A 396 7.95 9.12 42.36
C LEU A 396 7.39 8.63 43.70
N SER A 397 6.90 7.41 43.75
CA SER A 397 6.34 6.80 44.96
C SER A 397 6.78 5.36 45.10
N VAL A 398 7.02 4.93 46.34
CA VAL A 398 7.30 3.54 46.70
C VAL A 398 6.18 3.09 47.64
N ASP A 399 5.53 1.98 47.31
CA ASP A 399 4.39 1.41 48.06
C ASP A 399 3.31 2.45 48.40
N GLY A 400 3.02 3.32 47.41
CA GLY A 400 2.03 4.39 47.51
C GLY A 400 2.50 5.67 48.23
N GLN A 401 3.67 5.67 48.87
CA GLN A 401 4.22 6.84 49.55
C GLN A 401 5.11 7.66 48.62
N PRO A 402 4.92 8.99 48.46
CA PRO A 402 5.79 9.82 47.65
C PRO A 402 7.21 9.88 48.22
N VAL A 403 8.21 9.46 47.43
CA VAL A 403 9.63 9.45 47.81
C VAL A 403 10.46 10.50 47.08
N ALA A 404 9.97 11.01 45.95
CA ALA A 404 10.59 12.13 45.23
C ALA A 404 9.54 12.93 44.46
N LYS A 405 9.81 14.23 44.29
CA LYS A 405 9.02 15.11 43.43
C LYS A 405 9.96 16.01 42.66
N GLY A 406 9.67 16.22 41.39
CA GLY A 406 10.42 17.13 40.55
C GLY A 406 9.56 17.73 39.45
N LYS A 407 10.18 18.51 38.58
CA LYS A 407 9.51 19.13 37.45
C LYS A 407 10.41 19.06 36.22
N VAL A 408 9.86 18.51 35.15
CA VAL A 408 10.45 18.55 33.80
C VAL A 408 9.81 19.71 33.03
N LYS A 409 10.41 20.19 31.94
CA LYS A 409 9.87 21.38 31.25
C LYS A 409 8.51 21.13 30.58
N GLY A 410 8.07 19.87 30.46
CA GLY A 410 6.73 19.51 30.01
C GLY A 410 6.61 18.03 29.63
N LEU A 411 5.50 17.67 29.02
CA LEU A 411 5.28 16.34 28.44
C LEU A 411 6.28 16.05 27.31
N LEU A 412 6.48 14.77 26.99
CA LEU A 412 7.32 14.38 25.85
C LEU A 412 6.76 14.98 24.56
N PRO A 413 7.57 15.65 23.73
CA PRO A 413 7.06 16.42 22.57
C PRO A 413 6.51 15.55 21.43
N GLY A 414 6.82 14.25 21.44
CA GLY A 414 6.34 13.27 20.49
C GLY A 414 6.46 11.84 21.02
N GLN A 415 6.00 10.88 20.22
CA GLN A 415 6.13 9.47 20.56
C GLN A 415 7.59 9.03 20.46
N PRO A 416 8.16 8.31 21.46
CA PRO A 416 9.47 7.71 21.32
C PRO A 416 9.53 6.73 20.13
N ALA A 417 10.62 6.79 19.36
CA ALA A 417 10.77 6.00 18.14
C ALA A 417 11.33 4.59 18.39
N GLU A 418 12.09 4.44 19.47
CA GLU A 418 12.74 3.19 19.87
C GLU A 418 11.78 2.35 20.74
N PRO A 419 12.02 1.04 20.86
CA PRO A 419 11.14 0.14 21.59
C PRO A 419 10.99 0.50 23.08
N CYS A 420 9.84 0.15 23.66
CA CYS A 420 9.64 0.10 25.10
C CYS A 420 10.10 -1.26 25.63
N SER A 421 11.09 -1.26 26.52
CA SER A 421 11.83 -2.45 26.97
C SER A 421 11.79 -2.57 28.49
N VAL A 422 11.52 -3.77 29.00
CA VAL A 422 11.51 -4.09 30.43
C VAL A 422 12.83 -4.76 30.83
N GLY A 423 13.48 -4.25 31.89
CA GLY A 423 14.70 -4.82 32.46
C GLY A 423 16.01 -4.38 31.80
N LYS A 424 15.94 -3.58 30.73
CA LYS A 424 17.10 -3.01 30.03
C LYS A 424 16.68 -1.81 29.19
N ASP A 425 17.65 -1.00 28.78
CA ASP A 425 17.52 -0.11 27.62
C ASP A 425 18.08 -0.83 26.38
N ALA A 426 17.22 -1.22 25.45
CA ALA A 426 17.57 -2.17 24.39
C ALA A 426 18.35 -1.56 23.22
N LYS A 427 18.42 -0.22 23.15
CA LYS A 427 18.97 0.52 22.02
C LYS A 427 19.81 1.70 22.52
N MET A 428 19.38 2.94 22.28
CA MET A 428 20.13 4.12 22.69
C MET A 428 19.65 4.62 24.05
N ARG A 429 20.58 4.83 24.99
CA ARG A 429 20.25 5.25 26.36
C ARG A 429 19.36 6.49 26.41
N VAL A 430 18.26 6.37 27.14
CA VAL A 430 17.41 7.52 27.48
C VAL A 430 18.12 8.48 28.45
N GLY A 431 18.90 7.96 29.40
CA GLY A 431 19.49 8.75 30.48
C GLY A 431 20.99 8.56 30.66
N ASP A 432 21.53 9.26 31.65
CA ASP A 432 22.95 9.21 32.01
C ASP A 432 23.20 8.13 33.07
N TYR A 433 23.00 6.87 32.67
CA TYR A 433 23.33 5.66 33.44
C TYR A 433 24.22 4.73 32.60
N PRO A 434 24.89 3.70 33.18
CA PRO A 434 25.82 2.84 32.45
C PRO A 434 25.27 2.24 31.15
N GLU A 435 26.13 1.95 30.18
CA GLU A 435 25.74 1.38 28.87
C GLU A 435 25.16 -0.04 29.01
N THR A 436 25.74 -0.84 29.90
CA THR A 436 25.20 -2.12 30.33
C THR A 436 24.58 -1.97 31.71
N PHE A 437 23.32 -1.53 31.75
CA PHE A 437 22.59 -1.27 33.00
C PHE A 437 21.29 -2.07 33.08
N ALA A 438 21.38 -3.39 32.86
CA ALA A 438 20.24 -4.28 33.04
C ALA A 438 19.87 -4.36 34.53
N PHE A 439 18.58 -4.40 34.86
CA PHE A 439 18.14 -4.51 36.25
C PHE A 439 18.58 -5.84 36.86
N GLN A 440 19.29 -5.76 37.97
CA GLN A 440 19.88 -6.91 38.67
C GLN A 440 18.84 -7.66 39.52
N GLY A 441 17.76 -6.98 39.90
CA GLY A 441 16.67 -7.57 40.66
C GLY A 441 15.65 -8.31 39.79
N ARG A 442 14.56 -8.76 40.41
CA ARG A 442 13.48 -9.43 39.69
C ARG A 442 12.34 -8.46 39.42
N ILE A 443 12.01 -8.27 38.15
CA ILE A 443 10.78 -7.59 37.74
C ILE A 443 9.65 -8.63 37.71
N GLN A 444 8.52 -8.35 38.34
CA GLN A 444 7.33 -9.19 38.22
C GLN A 444 6.53 -8.79 36.97
N TYR A 445 6.23 -7.50 36.85
CA TYR A 445 5.68 -6.86 35.66
C TYR A 445 5.82 -5.33 35.78
N VAL A 446 5.64 -4.65 34.66
CA VAL A 446 5.50 -3.18 34.61
C VAL A 446 4.18 -2.84 33.96
N GLU A 447 3.46 -1.86 34.49
CA GLU A 447 2.24 -1.32 33.91
C GLU A 447 2.43 0.14 33.53
N ILE A 448 1.98 0.50 32.32
CA ILE A 448 2.00 1.87 31.82
C ILE A 448 0.56 2.30 31.55
N LYS A 449 0.12 3.33 32.27
CA LYS A 449 -1.23 3.89 32.20
C LYS A 449 -1.14 5.25 31.51
N LEU A 450 -1.89 5.41 30.42
CA LEU A 450 -1.99 6.63 29.64
C LEU A 450 -3.27 7.37 29.99
N ASP A 451 -3.17 8.69 30.16
CA ASP A 451 -4.35 9.53 30.31
C ASP A 451 -5.09 9.64 28.97
N LYS A 452 -6.39 9.95 29.00
CA LYS A 452 -7.12 10.26 27.76
C LYS A 452 -6.54 11.52 27.11
N ARG A 453 -6.58 11.56 25.78
CA ARG A 453 -6.09 12.71 24.99
C ARG A 453 -7.01 13.90 25.10
#